data_AF-A0A849SKR6-F1
#
_entry.id   AF-A0A849SKR6-F1
#
_cell.length_a   1.000
_cell.length_b   1.000
_cell.length_c   1.000
_cell.angle_alpha   90.00
_cell.angle_beta   90.00
_cell.angle_gamma   90.00
#
_symmetry.space_group_name_H-M   'P 1'
#
loop_
_entity.id
_entity.type
_entity.pdbx_description
1 polymer ?
#
loop_
_entity_poly.entity_id
_entity_poly.type
_entity_poly.pdbx_seq_one_letter_code
_entity_poly.pdbx_strand_id
1 'polypeptide(L)'
;MRTFSLGFSLFWRLLAFVFILGLCLQLVLVFLSALNIEVIPDQLATSALYIKMKSSLAYVVIAIILALVRAAFKINLIYALWGKRLSLSSLQWQTALIMQVALLFVLALANVLVATLFSTTFWVNYKLLGGFSLLSGHLIVAYMLLRSARQSVA
;
A
#
# COMPACT_ATOMS: atom_id res chain seq x y z
N MET A 1 -2.41 -4.00 -27.83
CA MET A 1 -1.70 -2.81 -27.26
C MET A 1 -2.51 -2.07 -26.18
N ARG A 2 -3.81 -1.79 -26.33
CA ARG A 2 -4.61 -1.05 -25.33
C ARG A 2 -4.65 -1.68 -23.91
N THR A 3 -4.74 -3.00 -23.80
CA THR A 3 -4.81 -3.72 -22.51
C THR A 3 -3.52 -3.63 -21.71
N PHE A 4 -2.36 -3.75 -22.36
CA PHE A 4 -1.06 -3.60 -21.70
C PHE A 4 -0.85 -2.19 -21.15
N SER A 5 -1.14 -1.17 -21.96
CA SER A 5 -1.04 0.24 -21.56
C SER A 5 -1.95 0.59 -20.37
N LEU A 6 -3.19 0.06 -20.36
CA LEU A 6 -4.13 0.32 -19.28
C LEU A 6 -3.72 -0.39 -17.97
N GLY A 7 -3.18 -1.61 -18.07
CA GLY A 7 -2.66 -2.36 -16.91
C GLY A 7 -1.43 -1.71 -16.32
N PHE A 8 -0.49 -1.30 -17.16
CA PHE A 8 0.70 -0.57 -16.73
C PHE A 8 0.35 0.77 -16.07
N SER A 9 -0.63 1.50 -16.64
CA SER A 9 -1.16 2.74 -16.04
C SER A 9 -1.79 2.48 -14.66
N LEU A 10 -2.59 1.43 -14.51
CA LEU A 10 -3.19 1.06 -13.22
C LEU A 10 -2.13 0.69 -12.18
N PHE A 11 -1.17 -0.15 -12.58
CA PHE A 11 -0.03 -0.54 -11.76
C PHE A 11 0.68 0.67 -11.16
N TRP A 12 1.10 1.61 -12.02
CA TRP A 12 1.88 2.76 -11.57
C TRP A 12 1.07 3.70 -10.67
N ARG A 13 -0.23 3.86 -10.93
CA ARG A 13 -1.12 4.70 -10.11
C ARG A 13 -1.36 4.13 -8.72
N LEU A 14 -1.58 2.82 -8.63
CA LEU A 14 -1.75 2.14 -7.33
C LEU A 14 -0.46 2.21 -6.51
N LEU A 15 0.68 2.01 -7.16
CA LEU A 15 1.99 2.15 -6.55
C LEU A 15 2.24 3.58 -6.06
N ALA A 16 2.09 4.57 -6.94
CA ALA A 16 2.27 5.99 -6.61
C ALA A 16 1.33 6.44 -5.48
N PHE A 17 0.11 5.91 -5.46
CA PHE A 17 -0.85 6.19 -4.40
C PHE A 17 -0.36 5.75 -3.01
N VAL A 18 0.18 4.54 -2.89
CA VAL A 18 0.77 4.06 -1.61
C VAL A 18 1.96 4.93 -1.21
N PHE A 19 2.82 5.31 -2.15
CA PHE A 19 3.93 6.21 -1.88
C PHE A 19 3.48 7.58 -1.38
N ILE A 20 2.48 8.19 -2.03
CA ILE A 20 1.91 9.48 -1.62
C ILE A 20 1.35 9.36 -0.20
N LEU A 21 0.56 8.33 0.10
CA LEU A 21 0.03 8.14 1.45
C LEU A 21 1.13 7.90 2.49
N GLY A 22 2.18 7.16 2.13
CA GLY A 22 3.35 6.98 2.99
C GLY A 22 4.08 8.29 3.28
N LEU A 23 4.26 9.15 2.28
CA LEU A 23 4.83 10.48 2.44
C LEU A 23 3.93 11.38 3.29
N CYS A 24 2.62 11.38 3.06
CA CYS A 24 1.66 12.12 3.88
C CYS A 24 1.71 11.67 5.34
N LEU A 25 1.74 10.36 5.61
CA LEU A 25 1.88 9.80 6.94
C LEU A 25 3.18 10.27 7.61
N GLN A 26 4.29 10.23 6.88
CA GLN A 26 5.58 10.71 7.37
C GLN A 26 5.55 12.21 7.71
N LEU A 27 4.95 13.03 6.84
CA LEU A 27 4.81 14.47 7.08
C LEU A 27 3.93 14.76 8.30
N VAL A 28 2.87 13.99 8.51
CA VAL A 28 2.03 14.10 9.71
C VAL A 28 2.84 13.78 10.97
N LEU A 29 3.63 12.71 10.97
CA LEU A 29 4.47 12.35 12.11
C LEU A 29 5.51 13.44 12.42
N VAL A 30 6.15 13.99 11.38
CA VAL A 30 7.12 15.10 11.53
C VAL A 30 6.44 16.36 12.06
N PHE A 31 5.25 16.69 11.56
CA PHE A 31 4.48 17.85 12.01
C PHE A 31 4.08 17.71 13.49
N LEU A 32 3.58 16.54 13.90
CA LEU A 32 3.24 16.28 15.30
C LEU A 32 4.46 16.38 16.22
N SER A 33 5.60 15.85 15.79
CA SER A 33 6.87 16.00 16.50
C SER A 33 7.29 17.47 16.63
N ALA A 34 7.09 18.30 15.60
CA ALA A 34 7.35 19.74 15.67
C ALA A 34 6.43 20.49 16.66
N LEU A 35 5.26 19.91 16.99
CA LEU A 35 4.36 20.40 18.02
C LEU A 35 4.67 19.83 19.43
N ASN A 36 5.80 19.12 19.59
CA ASN A 36 6.16 18.36 20.80
C ASN A 36 5.14 17.26 21.16
N ILE A 37 4.42 16.72 20.17
CA ILE A 37 3.53 15.58 20.34
C ILE A 37 4.29 14.31 19.95
N GLU A 38 4.75 13.57 20.96
CA GLU A 38 5.42 12.29 20.76
C GLU A 38 4.40 11.19 20.43
N VAL A 39 4.36 10.79 19.16
CA VAL A 39 3.51 9.67 18.69
C VAL A 39 4.16 8.31 19.00
N ILE A 40 5.49 8.24 18.93
CA ILE A 40 6.28 7.04 19.17
C ILE A 40 7.34 7.41 20.20
N PRO A 41 7.37 6.77 21.38
CA PRO A 41 8.38 7.02 22.39
C PRO A 41 9.79 6.72 21.87
N ASP A 42 10.79 7.53 22.23
CA ASP A 42 12.17 7.39 21.76
C ASP A 42 12.79 6.03 22.07
N GLN A 43 12.45 5.45 23.23
CA GLN A 43 12.89 4.10 23.61
C GLN A 43 12.40 3.04 22.62
N LEU A 44 11.17 3.19 22.12
CA LEU A 44 10.63 2.28 21.10
C LEU A 44 11.23 2.60 19.73
N ALA A 45 11.41 3.89 19.40
CA ALA A 45 11.93 4.35 18.11
C ALA A 45 13.35 3.85 17.81
N THR A 46 14.16 3.65 18.85
CA THR A 46 15.55 3.15 18.76
C THR A 46 15.66 1.63 18.83
N SER A 47 14.58 0.93 19.18
CA SER A 47 14.60 -0.52 19.30
C SER A 47 14.82 -1.21 17.94
N ALA A 48 15.66 -2.26 17.93
CA ALA A 48 15.94 -3.01 16.71
C ALA A 48 14.68 -3.62 16.08
N LEU A 49 13.72 -4.04 16.91
CA LEU A 49 12.44 -4.57 16.44
C LEU A 49 11.61 -3.50 15.74
N TYR A 50 11.51 -2.30 16.31
CA TYR A 50 10.76 -1.21 15.68
C TYR A 50 11.37 -0.80 14.34
N ILE A 51 12.70 -0.68 14.27
CA ILE A 51 13.42 -0.39 13.01
C ILE A 51 13.04 -1.40 11.93
N LYS A 52 12.98 -2.70 12.29
CA LYS A 52 12.57 -3.76 11.36
C LYS A 52 11.10 -3.68 10.96
N MET A 53 10.22 -3.27 11.88
CA MET A 53 8.76 -3.20 11.72
C MET A 53 8.23 -1.92 11.08
N LYS A 54 9.03 -0.86 10.94
CA LYS A 54 8.59 0.45 10.39
C LYS A 54 7.71 0.33 9.13
N SER A 55 8.14 -0.49 8.16
CA SER A 55 7.38 -0.69 6.93
C SER A 55 6.05 -1.44 7.15
N SER A 56 6.03 -2.43 8.05
CA SER A 56 4.81 -3.20 8.35
C SER A 56 3.76 -2.29 8.96
N LEU A 57 4.16 -1.44 9.91
CA LEU A 57 3.29 -0.46 10.55
C LEU A 57 2.72 0.51 9.51
N ALA A 58 3.57 1.04 8.62
CA ALA A 58 3.11 1.93 7.54
C ALA A 58 2.05 1.26 6.64
N TYR A 59 2.29 0.02 6.19
CA TYR A 59 1.33 -0.70 5.35
C TYR A 59 -0.01 -0.96 6.06
N VAL A 60 0.03 -1.37 7.33
CA VAL A 60 -1.19 -1.58 8.12
C VAL A 60 -1.96 -0.28 8.31
N VAL A 61 -1.28 0.81 8.68
CA VAL A 61 -1.91 2.13 8.86
C VAL A 61 -2.58 2.58 7.55
N ILE A 62 -1.88 2.48 6.42
CA ILE A 62 -2.46 2.82 5.10
C ILE A 62 -3.67 1.92 4.78
N ALA A 63 -3.56 0.61 5.00
CA ALA A 63 -4.65 -0.33 4.74
C ALA A 63 -5.89 0.00 5.60
N ILE A 64 -5.69 0.31 6.88
CA ILE A 64 -6.74 0.72 7.81
C ILE A 64 -7.37 2.04 7.36
N ILE A 65 -6.58 3.05 6.98
CA ILE A 65 -7.09 4.33 6.46
C ILE A 65 -7.99 4.09 5.24
N LEU A 66 -7.55 3.24 4.29
CA LEU A 66 -8.35 2.93 3.10
C LEU A 66 -9.68 2.25 3.45
N ALA A 67 -9.62 1.25 4.34
CA ALA A 67 -10.79 0.51 4.78
C ALA A 67 -11.76 1.41 5.56
N LEU A 68 -11.28 2.18 6.52
CA LEU A 68 -12.07 3.09 7.34
C LEU A 68 -12.72 4.19 6.51
N VAL A 69 -11.97 4.82 5.61
CA VAL A 69 -12.51 5.89 4.77
C VAL A 69 -13.63 5.36 3.87
N ARG A 70 -13.46 4.15 3.33
CA ARG A 70 -14.52 3.48 2.56
C ARG A 70 -15.70 3.08 3.43
N ALA A 71 -15.48 2.59 4.65
CA ALA A 71 -16.55 2.13 5.53
C ALA A 71 -17.40 3.29 6.07
N ALA A 72 -16.75 4.33 6.60
CA ALA A 72 -17.36 5.47 7.28
C ALA A 72 -17.90 6.52 6.30
N PHE A 73 -17.09 6.91 5.30
CA PHE A 73 -17.46 8.02 4.39
C PHE A 73 -17.95 7.53 3.02
N LYS A 74 -17.92 6.22 2.76
CA LYS A 74 -18.22 5.63 1.43
C LYS A 74 -17.30 6.11 0.31
N ILE A 75 -16.20 6.78 0.64
CA ILE A 75 -15.23 7.32 -0.32
C ILE A 75 -14.24 6.22 -0.71
N ASN A 76 -14.02 6.06 -2.01
CA ASN A 76 -12.91 5.25 -2.53
C ASN A 76 -11.75 6.20 -2.84
N LEU A 77 -10.72 6.22 -1.98
CA LEU A 77 -9.60 7.15 -2.12
C LEU A 77 -8.79 6.94 -3.40
N ILE A 78 -8.69 5.70 -3.89
CA ILE A 78 -7.99 5.40 -5.14
C ILE A 78 -8.76 6.01 -6.32
N TYR A 79 -10.09 5.86 -6.32
CA TYR A 79 -10.96 6.51 -7.30
C TYR A 79 -10.93 8.05 -7.19
N ALA A 80 -10.91 8.60 -5.97
CA ALA A 80 -10.91 10.04 -5.77
C ALA A 80 -9.69 10.73 -6.42
N LEU A 81 -8.52 10.07 -6.41
CA LEU A 81 -7.30 10.61 -7.02
C LEU A 81 -7.18 10.31 -8.51
N TRP A 82 -7.63 9.14 -8.96
CA TRP A 82 -7.33 8.65 -10.31
C TRP A 82 -8.54 8.40 -11.22
N GLY A 83 -9.75 8.46 -10.66
CA GLY A 83 -11.01 8.05 -11.30
C GLY A 83 -11.34 8.79 -12.59
N LYS A 84 -10.99 10.08 -12.69
CA LYS A 84 -11.25 10.90 -13.88
C LYS A 84 -10.38 10.54 -15.08
N ARG A 85 -9.30 9.76 -14.89
CA ARG A 85 -8.31 9.46 -15.94
C ARG A 85 -8.44 8.05 -16.53
N LEU A 86 -9.29 7.20 -15.95
CA LEU A 86 -9.49 5.82 -16.37
C LEU A 86 -10.99 5.51 -16.40
N SER A 87 -11.48 5.04 -17.55
CA SER A 87 -12.87 4.63 -17.76
C SER A 87 -13.15 3.25 -17.15
N LEU A 88 -12.99 3.13 -15.83
CA LEU A 88 -13.33 1.92 -15.07
C LEU A 88 -14.68 2.09 -14.39
N SER A 89 -15.44 1.00 -14.29
CA SER A 89 -16.72 0.97 -13.60
C SER A 89 -16.56 1.16 -12.08
N SER A 90 -17.64 1.55 -11.41
CA SER A 90 -17.67 1.68 -9.95
C SER A 90 -17.25 0.39 -9.24
N LEU A 91 -17.70 -0.76 -9.75
CA LEU A 91 -17.34 -2.08 -9.24
C LEU A 91 -15.84 -2.36 -9.38
N GLN A 92 -15.23 -2.03 -10.53
CA GLN A 92 -13.79 -2.24 -10.76
C GLN A 92 -12.94 -1.39 -9.81
N TRP A 93 -13.34 -0.15 -9.54
CA TRP A 93 -12.68 0.68 -8.54
C TRP A 93 -12.81 0.12 -7.13
N GLN A 94 -13.96 -0.44 -6.78
CA GLN A 94 -14.15 -1.10 -5.49
C GLN A 94 -13.26 -2.34 -5.36
N THR A 95 -13.17 -3.17 -6.39
CA THR A 95 -12.24 -4.30 -6.44
C THR A 95 -10.80 -3.83 -6.30
N ALA A 96 -10.41 -2.73 -6.96
CA ALA A 96 -9.06 -2.18 -6.85
C ALA A 96 -8.72 -1.77 -5.41
N LEU A 97 -9.66 -1.14 -4.70
CA LEU A 97 -9.48 -0.78 -3.29
C LEU A 97 -9.33 -2.01 -2.40
N ILE A 98 -10.18 -3.03 -2.59
CA ILE A 98 -10.13 -4.27 -1.79
C ILE A 98 -8.80 -5.00 -2.03
N MET A 99 -8.39 -5.13 -3.29
CA MET A 99 -7.12 -5.78 -3.66
C MET A 99 -5.92 -5.00 -3.12
N GLN A 100 -5.98 -3.67 -3.11
CA GLN A 100 -4.93 -2.84 -2.52
C GLN A 100 -4.80 -3.05 -1.02
N VAL A 101 -5.93 -3.07 -0.29
CA VAL A 101 -5.95 -3.34 1.15
C VAL A 101 -5.41 -4.74 1.44
N ALA A 102 -5.87 -5.75 0.71
CA ALA A 102 -5.39 -7.13 0.87
C ALA A 102 -3.87 -7.24 0.61
N LEU A 103 -3.37 -6.62 -0.47
CA LEU A 103 -1.95 -6.61 -0.79
C LEU A 103 -1.12 -5.98 0.35
N LEU A 104 -1.56 -4.84 0.89
CA LEU A 104 -0.87 -4.17 1.99
C LEU A 104 -0.82 -5.03 3.26
N PHE A 105 -1.91 -5.74 3.58
CA PHE A 105 -1.92 -6.68 4.71
C PHE A 105 -0.99 -7.87 4.49
N VAL A 106 -0.98 -8.47 3.29
CA VAL A 106 -0.06 -9.57 2.96
C VAL A 106 1.40 -9.11 3.08
N LEU A 107 1.72 -7.93 2.55
CA LEU A 107 3.05 -7.36 2.67
C LEU A 107 3.40 -7.06 4.13
N ALA A 108 2.49 -6.50 4.92
CA ALA A 108 2.72 -6.25 6.33
C ALA A 108 3.02 -7.54 7.10
N LEU A 109 2.22 -8.59 6.87
CA LEU A 109 2.41 -9.89 7.51
C LEU A 109 3.75 -10.52 7.12
N ALA A 110 4.09 -10.52 5.83
CA ALA A 110 5.38 -11.02 5.35
C ALA A 110 6.54 -10.25 5.99
N ASN A 111 6.44 -8.93 6.10
CA ASN A 111 7.46 -8.11 6.75
C ASN A 111 7.58 -8.39 8.26
N VAL A 112 6.46 -8.62 8.97
CA VAL A 112 6.48 -9.00 10.39
C VAL A 112 7.15 -10.35 10.56
N LEU A 113 6.79 -11.36 9.77
CA LEU A 113 7.40 -12.69 9.82
C LEU A 113 8.92 -12.63 9.59
N VAL A 114 9.37 -11.86 8.61
CA VAL A 114 10.81 -11.69 8.36
C VAL A 114 11.49 -10.95 9.52
N ALA A 115 10.84 -9.92 10.07
CA ALA A 115 11.38 -9.12 11.16
C ALA A 115 11.56 -9.91 12.47
N THR A 116 10.66 -10.86 12.76
CA THR A 116 10.63 -11.61 14.02
C THR A 116 11.38 -12.94 13.97
N LEU A 117 11.38 -13.63 12.83
CA LEU A 117 11.92 -14.99 12.71
C LEU A 117 13.36 -15.05 12.18
N PHE A 118 13.87 -13.97 11.56
CA PHE A 118 15.14 -14.00 10.85
C PHE A 118 16.17 -12.98 11.39
N SER A 119 17.44 -13.26 11.10
CA SER A 119 18.56 -12.40 11.48
C SER A 119 18.48 -11.01 10.82
N THR A 120 19.16 -10.03 11.41
CA THR A 120 19.21 -8.67 10.84
C THR A 120 19.84 -8.66 9.44
N THR A 121 20.88 -9.45 9.20
CA THR A 121 21.50 -9.60 7.87
C THR A 121 20.50 -10.12 6.84
N PHE A 122 19.71 -11.14 7.19
CA PHE A 122 18.66 -11.65 6.32
C PHE A 122 17.60 -10.58 6.04
N TRP A 123 17.15 -9.87 7.08
CA TRP A 123 16.19 -8.78 6.94
C TRP A 123 16.70 -7.67 6.00
N VAL A 124 17.96 -7.24 6.10
CA VAL A 124 18.54 -6.24 5.18
C VAL A 124 18.50 -6.73 3.72
N ASN A 125 18.91 -7.97 3.46
CA ASN A 125 18.87 -8.56 2.12
C ASN A 125 17.44 -8.68 1.60
N TYR A 126 16.52 -9.09 2.47
CA TYR A 126 15.09 -9.11 2.16
C TYR A 126 14.55 -7.71 1.85
N LYS A 127 15.05 -6.63 2.46
CA LYS A 127 14.62 -5.26 2.10
C LYS A 127 15.13 -4.82 0.74
N LEU A 128 16.39 -5.16 0.41
CA LEU A 128 16.98 -4.87 -0.89
C LEU A 128 16.21 -5.56 -2.03
N LEU A 129 15.84 -6.82 -1.84
CA LEU A 129 15.08 -7.59 -2.82
C LEU A 129 13.56 -7.39 -2.69
N GLY A 130 13.09 -7.01 -1.51
CA GLY A 130 11.68 -6.85 -1.17
C GLY A 130 11.02 -5.66 -1.84
N GLY A 131 11.79 -4.66 -2.30
CA GLY A 131 11.27 -3.66 -3.23
C GLY A 131 10.60 -4.30 -4.46
N PHE A 132 11.16 -5.41 -4.96
CA PHE A 132 10.61 -6.15 -6.10
C PHE A 132 9.33 -6.93 -5.76
N SER A 133 9.12 -7.33 -4.49
CA SER A 133 7.89 -8.02 -4.10
C SER A 133 6.70 -7.06 -4.11
N LEU A 134 6.91 -5.80 -3.69
CA LEU A 134 5.90 -4.76 -3.76
C LEU A 134 5.55 -4.41 -5.21
N LEU A 135 6.55 -4.30 -6.09
CA LEU A 135 6.33 -4.09 -7.53
C LEU A 135 5.54 -5.25 -8.15
N SER A 136 5.97 -6.49 -7.90
CA SER A 136 5.30 -7.68 -8.42
C SER A 136 3.86 -7.80 -7.92
N GLY A 137 3.59 -7.49 -6.65
CA GLY A 137 2.25 -7.50 -6.08
C GLY A 137 1.28 -6.54 -6.77
N HIS A 138 1.72 -5.30 -7.04
CA HIS A 138 0.89 -4.33 -7.75
C HIS A 138 0.68 -4.72 -9.22
N LEU A 139 1.66 -5.35 -9.87
CA LEU A 139 1.50 -5.89 -11.23
C LEU A 139 0.42 -6.97 -11.27
N ILE A 140 0.42 -7.87 -10.27
CA ILE A 140 -0.60 -8.92 -10.14
C ILE A 140 -2.00 -8.30 -9.94
N VAL A 141 -2.13 -7.33 -9.04
CA VAL A 141 -3.41 -6.63 -8.80
C VAL A 141 -3.90 -5.96 -10.09
N ALA A 142 -3.03 -5.24 -10.81
CA ALA A 142 -3.41 -4.60 -12.07
C ALA A 142 -3.84 -5.62 -13.13
N TYR A 143 -3.15 -6.75 -13.24
CA TYR A 143 -3.51 -7.84 -14.15
C TYR A 143 -4.87 -8.45 -13.81
N MET A 144 -5.14 -8.73 -12.52
CA MET A 144 -6.42 -9.28 -12.07
C MET A 144 -7.59 -8.35 -12.38
N LEU A 145 -7.44 -7.04 -12.14
CA LEU A 145 -8.47 -6.03 -12.44
C LEU A 145 -8.78 -5.93 -13.94
N LEU A 146 -7.76 -6.01 -14.79
CA LEU A 146 -7.95 -6.04 -16.24
C LEU A 146 -8.63 -7.31 -16.73
N ARG A 147 -8.34 -8.45 -16.11
CA ARG A 147 -8.96 -9.73 -16.47
C ARG A 147 -10.46 -9.69 -16.13
N SER A 148 -10.83 -9.22 -14.94
CA SER A 148 -12.24 -9.09 -14.57
C SER A 148 -13.00 -8.10 -15.47
N ALA A 149 -12.32 -7.05 -15.95
CA ALA A 149 -12.93 -6.08 -16.87
C ALA A 149 -13.26 -6.65 -18.26
N ARG A 150 -12.54 -7.67 -18.72
CA ARG A 150 -12.80 -8.33 -20.01
C ARG A 150 -14.00 -9.26 -19.97
N GLN A 151 -14.25 -9.90 -18.83
CA GLN A 151 -15.34 -10.89 -18.69
C GLN A 151 -16.72 -10.25 -18.58
N SER A 152 -16.82 -8.95 -18.27
CA SER A 152 -18.10 -8.23 -18.17
C SER A 152 -18.58 -7.63 -19.49
N VAL A 153 -17.82 -7.78 -20.58
CA VAL A 153 -18.10 -7.22 -21.92
C VAL A 153 -18.39 -8.31 -22.96
N ALA A 154 -18.17 -9.57 -22.58
CA ALA A 154 -18.53 -10.76 -23.37
C ALA A 154 -19.85 -11.34 -22.83
#